data_AF-A0A444IX61-F1
#
_entry.id   AF-A0A444IX61-F1
#
_cell.length_a   1.000
_cell.length_b   1.000
_cell.length_c   1.000
_cell.angle_alpha   90.00
_cell.angle_beta   90.00
_cell.angle_gamma   90.00
#
_symmetry.space_group_name_H-M   'P 1'
#
loop_
_entity.id
_entity.type
_entity.pdbx_description
1 polymer ?
#
loop_
_entity_poly.entity_id
_entity_poly.type
_entity_poly.pdbx_seq_one_letter_code
_entity_poly.pdbx_strand_id
1 'polypeptide(L)'
;MLFSTTQILTYAGPPLLGALIGYLTNKVAIRMLFRPLNPWYILGKRVPMTPGIIPSKRHELAENIGDMVGEKLLTATDIGTALSAEPFQDHLYQIVDDQVQDILVRDLGPIQTVIPRHFRPMPESASEP
;
A
#
# COMPACT_ATOMS: atom_id res chain seq x y z
N MET A 1 37.00 -26.40 44.83
CA MET A 1 35.73 -25.83 44.36
C MET A 1 35.79 -24.30 44.33
N LEU A 2 36.74 -23.68 43.63
CA LEU A 2 36.70 -22.23 43.38
C LEU A 2 37.37 -21.98 42.03
N PHE A 3 36.56 -21.80 40.98
CA PHE A 3 37.05 -21.22 39.72
C PHE A 3 37.58 -19.82 40.06
N SER A 4 38.87 -19.56 39.84
CA SER A 4 39.45 -18.23 40.08
C SER A 4 38.71 -17.20 39.24
N THR A 5 38.41 -16.04 39.81
CA THR A 5 37.73 -14.92 39.12
C THR A 5 38.42 -14.55 37.79
N THR A 6 39.73 -14.76 37.72
CA THR A 6 40.56 -14.62 36.51
C THR A 6 40.20 -15.61 35.38
N GLN A 7 39.80 -16.83 35.72
CA GLN A 7 39.37 -17.85 34.74
C GLN A 7 38.02 -17.47 34.11
N ILE A 8 37.07 -17.03 34.94
CA ILE A 8 35.74 -16.59 34.46
C ILE A 8 35.88 -15.41 33.49
N LEU A 9 36.71 -14.42 33.83
CA LEU A 9 36.93 -13.26 32.97
C LEU A 9 37.61 -13.62 31.64
N THR A 10 38.54 -14.58 31.66
CA THR A 10 39.25 -15.03 30.45
C THR A 10 38.33 -15.77 29.48
N TYR A 11 37.39 -16.60 29.98
CA TYR A 11 36.46 -17.34 29.12
C TYR A 11 35.22 -16.53 28.73
N ALA A 12 34.72 -15.64 29.60
CA ALA A 12 33.54 -14.82 29.32
C ALA A 12 33.85 -13.52 28.56
N GLY A 13 35.09 -13.00 28.67
CA GLY A 13 35.51 -11.76 28.03
C GLY A 13 35.35 -11.77 26.50
N PRO A 14 35.91 -12.76 25.77
CA PRO A 14 35.82 -12.80 24.32
C PRO A 14 34.39 -12.91 23.77
N PRO A 15 33.50 -13.77 24.31
CA PRO A 15 32.09 -13.80 23.90
C PRO A 15 31.33 -12.49 24.18
N LEU A 16 31.57 -11.84 25.32
CA LEU A 16 30.93 -10.55 25.64
C LEU A 16 31.37 -9.43 24.69
N LEU A 17 32.66 -9.36 24.37
CA LEU A 17 33.20 -8.45 23.36
C LEU A 17 32.61 -8.74 21.97
N GLY A 18 32.56 -10.02 21.58
CA GLY A 18 31.94 -10.46 20.34
C GLY A 18 30.46 -10.08 20.26
N ALA A 19 29.71 -10.27 21.34
CA ALA A 19 28.30 -9.88 21.44
C ALA A 19 28.13 -8.36 21.34
N LEU A 20 28.98 -7.57 21.99
CA LEU A 20 28.94 -6.11 21.91
C LEU A 20 29.23 -5.61 20.49
N ILE A 21 30.30 -6.08 19.87
CA ILE A 21 30.69 -5.70 18.50
C ILE A 21 29.62 -6.18 17.50
N GLY A 22 29.15 -7.42 17.65
CA GLY A 22 28.10 -7.99 16.83
C GLY A 22 26.81 -7.18 16.92
N TYR A 23 26.39 -6.81 18.13
CA TYR A 23 25.20 -5.98 18.34
C TYR A 23 25.35 -4.59 17.70
N LEU A 24 26.48 -3.90 17.94
CA LEU A 24 26.73 -2.59 17.34
C LEU A 24 26.74 -2.66 15.81
N THR A 25 27.45 -3.63 15.25
CA THR A 25 27.62 -3.77 13.80
C THR A 25 26.29 -4.14 13.14
N ASN A 26 25.53 -5.07 13.72
CA ASN A 26 24.22 -5.46 13.21
C ASN A 26 23.24 -4.28 13.22
N LYS A 27 23.26 -3.47 14.29
CA LYS A 27 22.45 -2.24 14.36
C LYS A 27 22.79 -1.26 13.24
N VAL A 28 24.07 -1.10 12.92
CA VAL A 28 24.52 -0.25 11.81
C VAL A 28 24.11 -0.85 10.47
N ALA A 29 24.28 -2.16 10.26
CA ALA A 29 23.92 -2.85 9.02
C ALA A 29 22.42 -2.73 8.70
N ILE A 30 21.55 -2.95 9.69
CA ILE A 30 20.09 -2.76 9.52
C ILE A 30 19.81 -1.32 9.10
N ARG A 31 20.46 -0.33 9.73
CA ARG A 31 20.28 1.07 9.36
C ARG A 31 20.78 1.38 7.94
N MET A 32 21.85 0.74 7.49
CA MET A 32 22.40 0.90 6.13
C MET A 32 21.49 0.39 5.02
N LEU A 33 20.69 -0.66 5.27
CA LEU A 33 19.71 -1.15 4.30
C LEU A 33 18.65 -0.11 3.93
N PHE A 34 18.24 0.72 4.90
CA PHE A 34 17.22 1.75 4.72
C PHE A 34 17.80 3.15 4.46
N ARG A 35 18.98 3.46 4.98
CA ARG A 35 19.68 4.76 4.84
C ARG A 35 21.17 4.50 4.62
N PRO A 36 21.70 4.70 3.41
CA PRO A 36 21.89 6.08 2.93
C PRO A 36 21.11 6.38 1.64
N LEU A 37 20.56 7.58 1.55
CA LEU A 37 19.78 8.03 0.37
C LEU A 37 20.68 8.34 -0.83
N ASN A 38 21.94 8.67 -0.58
CA ASN A 38 22.95 9.01 -1.57
C ASN A 38 24.14 8.05 -1.49
N PRO A 39 24.81 7.74 -2.61
CA PRO A 39 26.02 6.94 -2.62
C PRO A 39 27.13 7.65 -1.84
N TRP A 40 27.84 6.91 -1.00
CA TRP A 40 28.98 7.43 -0.25
C TRP A 40 30.28 7.04 -0.95
N TYR A 41 31.24 7.97 -0.94
CA TYR A 41 32.57 7.78 -1.50
C TYR A 41 33.60 7.92 -0.39
N ILE A 42 34.40 6.87 -0.16
CA ILE A 42 35.49 6.86 0.82
C ILE A 42 36.77 6.55 0.05
N LEU A 43 37.82 7.37 0.23
CA LEU A 43 39.08 7.24 -0.51
C LEU A 43 38.90 7.15 -2.04
N GLY A 44 37.92 7.87 -2.59
CA GLY A 44 37.63 7.88 -4.04
C GLY A 44 36.94 6.62 -4.58
N LYS A 45 36.64 5.62 -3.74
CA LYS A 45 35.86 4.43 -4.13
C LYS A 45 34.45 4.49 -3.57
N ARG A 46 33.46 4.07 -4.36
CA ARG A 46 32.06 3.95 -3.95
C ARG A 46 31.93 2.83 -2.92
N VAL A 47 31.27 3.12 -1.80
CA VAL A 47 31.02 2.14 -0.75
C VAL A 47 29.97 1.13 -1.25
N PRO A 48 30.25 -0.20 -1.20
CA PRO A 48 29.27 -1.21 -1.56
C PRO A 48 28.05 -1.10 -0.63
N MET A 49 26.84 -1.36 -1.15
CA MET A 49 25.57 -1.15 -0.44
C MET A 49 25.21 0.31 -0.12
N THR A 50 25.73 1.27 -0.90
CA THR A 50 25.24 2.66 -0.91
C THR A 50 24.79 3.08 -2.32
N PRO A 51 23.59 3.65 -2.52
CA PRO A 51 22.53 3.89 -1.53
C PRO A 51 21.95 2.59 -0.98
N GLY A 52 21.17 2.68 0.11
CA GLY A 52 20.56 1.51 0.75
C GLY A 52 19.77 0.66 -0.25
N ILE A 53 19.79 -0.66 -0.10
CA ILE A 53 19.19 -1.58 -1.08
C ILE A 53 17.67 -1.33 -1.20
N ILE A 54 16.97 -1.17 -0.08
CA ILE A 54 15.51 -0.98 -0.04
C ILE A 54 15.10 0.30 -0.79
N PRO A 55 15.64 1.50 -0.49
CA PRO A 55 15.28 2.69 -1.25
C PRO A 55 15.72 2.61 -2.72
N SER A 56 16.86 1.97 -3.03
CA SER A 56 17.34 1.82 -4.41
C SER A 56 16.47 0.91 -5.27
N LYS A 57 15.78 -0.06 -4.66
CA LYS A 57 14.95 -1.07 -5.34
C LYS A 57 13.47 -0.96 -4.99
N ARG A 58 13.04 0.19 -4.43
CA ARG A 58 11.69 0.40 -3.92
C ARG A 58 10.56 0.06 -4.90
N HIS A 59 10.76 0.32 -6.19
CA HIS A 59 9.73 0.10 -7.21
C HIS A 59 9.58 -1.40 -7.52
N GLU A 60 10.70 -2.07 -7.80
CA GLU A 60 10.75 -3.52 -8.00
C GLU A 60 10.24 -4.29 -6.77
N LEU A 61 10.58 -3.84 -5.56
CA LEU A 61 10.03 -4.42 -4.33
C LEU A 61 8.51 -4.23 -4.24
N ALA A 62 8.00 -3.04 -4.56
CA ALA A 62 6.57 -2.75 -4.49
C ALA A 62 5.77 -3.58 -5.49
N GLU A 63 6.29 -3.76 -6.71
CA GLU A 63 5.69 -4.61 -7.74
C GLU A 63 5.63 -6.07 -7.29
N ASN A 64 6.77 -6.66 -6.89
CA ASN A 64 6.81 -8.05 -6.43
C ASN A 64 5.95 -8.31 -5.18
N ILE A 65 5.91 -7.36 -4.24
CA ILE A 65 5.03 -7.46 -3.07
C ILE A 65 3.56 -7.35 -3.50
N GLY A 66 3.25 -6.44 -4.42
CA GLY A 66 1.91 -6.28 -4.98
C GLY A 66 1.40 -7.55 -5.66
N ASP A 67 2.23 -8.16 -6.51
CA ASP A 67 1.91 -9.42 -7.18
C ASP A 67 1.67 -10.55 -6.17
N MET A 68 2.56 -10.69 -5.18
CA MET A 68 2.41 -11.70 -4.13
C MET A 68 1.12 -11.51 -3.31
N VAL A 69 0.81 -10.26 -2.94
CA VAL A 69 -0.38 -9.92 -2.15
C VAL A 69 -1.64 -10.10 -3.00
N GLY A 70 -1.63 -9.70 -4.26
CA GLY A 70 -2.74 -9.88 -5.20
C GLY A 70 -3.04 -11.35 -5.47
N GLU A 71 -2.01 -12.19 -5.56
CA GLU A 71 -2.17 -13.62 -5.75
C GLU A 71 -2.69 -14.34 -4.49
N LYS A 72 -2.25 -13.91 -3.29
CA LYS A 72 -2.45 -14.71 -2.05
C LYS A 72 -3.45 -14.15 -1.04
N LEU A 73 -3.69 -12.85 -1.03
CA LEU A 73 -4.50 -12.18 0.01
C LEU A 73 -5.75 -11.48 -0.54
N LEU A 74 -5.76 -11.14 -1.83
CA LEU A 74 -6.86 -10.44 -2.50
C LEU A 74 -7.24 -11.17 -3.77
N THR A 75 -7.54 -12.46 -3.64
CA THR A 75 -8.00 -13.26 -4.77
C THR A 75 -9.34 -12.71 -5.28
N ALA A 76 -9.59 -12.78 -6.59
CA ALA A 76 -10.85 -12.31 -7.18
C ALA A 76 -12.08 -12.94 -6.50
N THR A 77 -11.95 -14.17 -6.03
CA THR A 77 -12.97 -14.89 -5.25
C THR A 77 -13.23 -14.25 -3.88
N ASP A 78 -12.20 -13.79 -3.17
CA ASP A 78 -12.35 -13.15 -1.86
C ASP A 78 -13.04 -11.79 -2.00
N ILE A 79 -12.69 -11.03 -3.05
CA ILE A 79 -13.35 -9.76 -3.38
C ILE A 79 -14.81 -10.02 -3.75
N GLY A 80 -15.10 -11.00 -4.60
CA GLY A 80 -16.46 -11.36 -4.98
C GLY A 80 -17.31 -11.77 -3.77
N THR A 81 -16.72 -12.53 -2.85
CA THR A 81 -17.39 -12.96 -1.60
C THR A 81 -17.64 -11.78 -0.67
N ALA A 82 -16.69 -10.85 -0.54
CA ALA A 82 -16.83 -9.64 0.26
C ALA A 82 -17.91 -8.70 -0.30
N LEU A 83 -17.99 -8.56 -1.64
CA LEU A 83 -19.03 -7.78 -2.32
C LEU A 83 -20.41 -8.44 -2.25
N SER A 84 -20.46 -9.78 -2.22
CA SER A 84 -21.72 -10.53 -2.11
C SER A 84 -22.20 -10.65 -0.67
N ALA A 85 -21.40 -10.24 0.31
CA ALA A 85 -21.78 -10.30 1.71
C ALA A 85 -23.00 -9.39 1.97
N GLU A 86 -23.98 -9.93 2.69
CA GLU A 86 -25.21 -9.24 3.09
C GLU A 86 -24.97 -7.80 3.58
N PRO A 87 -24.00 -7.53 4.49
CA PRO A 87 -23.81 -6.17 5.01
C PRO A 87 -23.41 -5.15 3.93
N PHE A 88 -22.69 -5.57 2.90
CA PHE A 88 -22.29 -4.69 1.81
C PHE A 88 -23.45 -4.44 0.85
N GLN A 89 -24.24 -5.49 0.55
CA GLN A 89 -25.44 -5.35 -0.26
C GLN A 89 -26.47 -4.45 0.41
N ASP A 90 -26.72 -4.62 1.71
CA ASP A 90 -27.63 -3.78 2.48
C ASP A 90 -27.20 -2.31 2.45
N HIS A 91 -25.90 -2.04 2.61
CA HIS A 91 -25.35 -0.70 2.47
C HIS A 91 -25.54 -0.12 1.06
N LEU A 92 -25.32 -0.93 0.00
CA LEU A 92 -25.57 -0.49 -1.36
C LEU A 92 -27.05 -0.19 -1.60
N TYR A 93 -27.96 -1.04 -1.10
CA TYR A 93 -29.40 -0.82 -1.21
C TYR A 93 -29.80 0.47 -0.51
N GLN A 94 -29.31 0.72 0.70
CA GLN A 94 -29.58 1.97 1.43
C GLN A 94 -29.09 3.20 0.66
N ILE A 95 -27.86 3.17 0.11
CA ILE A 95 -27.32 4.29 -0.66
C ILE A 95 -28.16 4.56 -1.91
N VAL A 96 -28.55 3.50 -2.62
CA VAL A 96 -29.40 3.62 -3.83
C VAL A 96 -30.77 4.15 -3.45
N ASP A 97 -31.39 3.62 -2.39
CA ASP A 97 -32.69 4.03 -1.92
C ASP A 97 -32.69 5.49 -1.48
N ASP A 98 -31.70 5.91 -0.68
CA ASP A 98 -31.51 7.29 -0.25
C ASP A 98 -31.35 8.26 -1.44
N GLN A 99 -30.58 7.86 -2.46
CA GLN A 99 -30.40 8.68 -3.67
C GLN A 99 -31.65 8.74 -4.53
N VAL A 100 -32.35 7.61 -4.72
CA VAL A 100 -33.61 7.57 -5.45
C VAL A 100 -34.66 8.40 -4.73
N GLN A 101 -34.72 8.32 -3.40
CA GLN A 101 -35.61 9.09 -2.57
C GLN A 101 -35.28 10.59 -2.63
N ASP A 102 -34.00 11.00 -2.55
CA ASP A 102 -33.59 12.41 -2.67
C ASP A 102 -33.94 12.97 -4.06
N ILE A 103 -33.74 12.18 -5.12
CA ILE A 103 -34.09 12.57 -6.49
C ILE A 103 -35.61 12.65 -6.69
N LEU A 104 -36.38 11.76 -6.08
CA LEU A 104 -37.84 11.73 -6.19
C LEU A 104 -38.52 12.81 -5.33
N VAL A 105 -37.94 13.15 -4.19
CA VAL A 105 -38.40 14.21 -3.28
C VAL A 105 -38.00 15.59 -3.79
N ARG A 106 -36.89 15.71 -4.53
CA ARG A 106 -36.63 16.90 -5.32
C ARG A 106 -37.70 17.00 -6.39
N ASP A 107 -38.50 18.06 -6.33
CA ASP A 107 -39.44 18.44 -7.39
C ASP A 107 -38.68 18.50 -8.72
N LEU A 108 -38.74 17.42 -9.51
CA LEU A 108 -37.97 17.26 -10.76
C LEU A 108 -38.40 18.24 -11.86
N GLY A 109 -39.35 19.13 -11.56
CA GLY A 109 -39.94 20.05 -12.50
C GLY A 109 -40.70 19.33 -13.61
N PRO A 110 -41.17 20.06 -14.64
CA PRO A 110 -41.81 19.45 -15.80
C PRO A 110 -40.84 18.48 -16.49
N ILE A 111 -41.26 17.26 -16.86
CA ILE A 111 -40.41 16.20 -17.47
C ILE A 111 -39.46 16.70 -18.59
N GLN A 112 -39.89 17.73 -19.30
CA GLN A 112 -39.15 18.43 -20.35
C GLN A 112 -37.87 19.18 -19.92
N THR A 113 -37.65 19.43 -18.61
CA THR A 113 -36.37 19.93 -18.06
C THR A 113 -35.38 18.82 -17.70
N VAL A 114 -35.86 17.60 -17.42
CA VAL A 114 -35.01 16.45 -17.07
C VAL A 114 -34.49 15.72 -18.30
N ILE A 115 -35.27 15.70 -19.39
CA ILE A 115 -34.86 15.04 -20.64
C ILE A 115 -33.76 15.87 -21.34
N PRO A 116 -32.55 15.31 -21.53
CA PRO A 116 -31.48 15.96 -22.26
C PRO A 116 -31.92 16.35 -23.67
N ARG A 117 -31.50 17.54 -24.15
CA ARG A 117 -31.92 18.07 -25.46
C ARG A 117 -31.67 17.12 -26.65
N HIS A 118 -30.74 16.17 -26.51
CA HIS A 118 -30.39 15.21 -27.55
C HIS A 118 -31.40 14.07 -27.76
N PHE A 119 -32.39 13.91 -26.85
CA PHE A 119 -33.47 12.91 -26.98
C PHE A 119 -34.83 13.54 -27.30
N ARG A 120 -34.91 14.84 -27.60
CA ARG A 120 -36.17 15.43 -28.05
C ARG A 120 -36.47 14.96 -29.48
N PRO A 121 -37.67 14.42 -29.75
CA PRO A 121 -38.11 14.22 -31.13
C PRO A 121 -38.07 15.58 -31.84
N MET A 122 -37.39 15.63 -32.98
CA MET A 122 -37.30 16.82 -33.81
C MET A 122 -38.73 17.25 -34.17
N PRO A 123 -39.13 18.52 -33.96
CA PRO A 123 -40.45 18.96 -34.39
C PRO A 123 -40.56 18.76 -35.90
N GLU A 124 -41.59 18.03 -36.31
CA GLU A 124 -41.95 17.65 -37.68
C GLU A 124 -42.34 18.86 -38.57
N SER A 125 -41.93 20.08 -38.20
CA SER A 125 -42.24 21.32 -38.92
C SER A 125 -41.03 21.92 -39.65
N ALA A 126 -39.94 21.17 -39.80
CA ALA A 126 -38.81 21.56 -40.65
C ALA A 126 -38.95 21.11 -42.11
N SER A 127 -40.11 20.56 -42.48
CA SER A 127 -40.42 20.14 -43.85
C SER A 127 -41.86 20.50 -44.20
N GLU A 128 -42.10 21.76 -44.56
CA GLU A 128 -43.02 22.11 -45.64
C GLU A 128 -42.97 23.62 -45.93
N PRO A 129 -43.29 24.07 -47.16
CA PRO A 129 -43.48 23.33 -48.42
C PRO A 129 -42.38 23.59 -49.48
#